data_AF-A0A957E5J2-F1
#
_entry.id   AF-A0A957E5J2-F1
#
_cell.length_a   1.000
_cell.length_b   1.000
_cell.length_c   1.000
_cell.angle_alpha   90.00
_cell.angle_beta   90.00
_cell.angle_gamma   90.00
#
_symmetry.space_group_name_H-M   'P 1'
#
loop_
_entity.id
_entity.type
_entity.pdbx_description
1 polymer ?
#
loop_
_entity_poly.entity_id
_entity_poly.type
_entity_poly.pdbx_seq_one_letter_code
_entity_poly.pdbx_strand_id
1 'polypeptide(L)' 'MRQLHRVGKRIHWFIRKRIDPTFQTQIQRPLQKHGSKYGGWVIDPTSINADSIVYSFGVGEDISFDLSL' A
#
# COMPACT_ATOMS: atom_id res chain seq x y z
N MET A 1 24.91 -13.23 -27.16
CA MET A 1 24.32 -13.98 -26.03
C MET A 1 24.54 -13.28 -24.68
N ARG A 2 23.87 -12.13 -24.41
CA ARG A 2 24.00 -11.44 -23.09
C ARG A 2 22.77 -10.66 -22.62
N GLN A 3 21.65 -10.68 -23.36
CA GLN A 3 20.42 -9.97 -22.97
C GLN A 3 19.30 -10.86 -22.39
N LEU A 4 19.35 -12.19 -22.58
CA LEU A 4 18.30 -13.12 -22.12
C LEU A 4 18.28 -13.36 -20.59
N HIS A 5 19.36 -13.02 -19.87
CA HIS A 5 19.48 -13.29 -18.42
C HIS A 5 18.72 -12.30 -17.52
N ARG A 6 18.28 -11.14 -18.03
CA ARG A 6 17.61 -10.11 -17.22
C ARG A 6 16.10 -10.32 -17.11
N VAL A 7 15.48 -10.92 -18.13
CA VAL A 7 14.02 -11.12 -18.18
C VAL A 7 13.60 -12.26 -17.26
N GLY A 8 14.33 -13.39 -17.27
CA GLY A 8 14.06 -14.54 -16.42
C GLY A 8 14.08 -14.20 -14.91
N LYS A 9 15.00 -13.32 -14.48
CA LYS A 9 15.06 -12.85 -13.09
C LYS A 9 13.84 -12.02 -12.67
N ARG A 10 13.31 -11.18 -13.55
CA ARG A 10 12.09 -10.39 -13.27
C ARG A 10 10.88 -11.30 -13.14
N ILE A 11 10.70 -12.24 -14.07
CA ILE A 11 9.59 -13.21 -14.03
C ILE A 11 9.68 -14.06 -12.77
N HIS A 12 10.87 -14.58 -12.43
CA HIS A 12 11.09 -15.32 -11.18
C HIS A 12 10.75 -14.50 -9.93
N TRP A 13 11.15 -13.22 -9.90
CA TRP A 13 10.82 -12.32 -8.79
C TRP A 13 9.31 -12.05 -8.69
N PHE A 14 8.61 -11.89 -9.82
CA PHE A 14 7.15 -11.71 -9.84
C PHE A 14 6.39 -12.97 -9.40
N ILE A 15 6.86 -14.16 -9.77
CA ILE A 15 6.27 -15.44 -9.34
C ILE A 15 6.49 -15.65 -7.84
N ARG A 16 7.71 -15.41 -7.34
CA ARG A 16 8.07 -15.62 -5.93
C ARG A 16 7.40 -14.63 -4.97
N LYS A 17 7.11 -13.40 -5.41
CA LYS A 17 6.37 -12.42 -4.57
C LYS A 17 4.87 -12.69 -4.47
N ARG A 18 4.28 -13.37 -5.46
CA ARG A 18 2.86 -13.77 -5.44
C ARG A 18 2.62 -15.11 -4.74
N ILE A 19 3.66 -15.91 -4.60
CA ILE A 19 3.62 -17.28 -4.09
C ILE A 19 4.79 -17.40 -3.11
N ASP A 20 4.70 -16.73 -1.96
CA ASP A 20 5.44 -17.22 -0.81
C ASP A 20 4.57 -18.34 -0.20
N PRO A 21 4.81 -19.62 -0.51
CA PRO A 21 3.94 -20.71 -0.06
C PRO A 21 3.91 -20.82 1.47
N THR A 22 4.83 -20.14 2.16
CA THR A 22 4.88 -20.09 3.62
C THR A 22 3.88 -19.10 4.23
N PHE A 23 3.38 -18.13 3.44
CA PHE A 23 2.43 -17.12 3.92
C PHE A 23 1.26 -16.97 2.96
N GLN A 24 0.11 -17.54 3.34
CA GLN A 24 -1.15 -17.31 2.64
C GLN A 24 -1.81 -16.04 3.17
N THR A 25 -2.38 -15.23 2.28
CA THR A 25 -3.21 -14.07 2.67
C THR A 25 -4.42 -14.57 3.45
N GLN A 26 -4.45 -14.31 4.75
CA GLN A 26 -5.57 -14.74 5.60
C GLN A 26 -6.85 -13.95 5.34
N ILE A 27 -6.74 -12.65 5.02
CA ILE A 27 -7.88 -11.74 4.82
C ILE A 27 -7.57 -10.80 3.67
N GLN A 28 -8.55 -10.63 2.77
CA GLN A 28 -8.53 -9.59 1.75
C GLN A 28 -9.43 -8.44 2.19
N ARG A 29 -8.92 -7.21 2.14
CA ARG A 29 -9.65 -5.98 2.48
C ARG A 29 -9.57 -4.98 1.34
N PRO A 30 -10.58 -4.12 1.16
CA PRO A 30 -10.46 -3.00 0.24
C PRO A 30 -9.35 -2.08 0.74
N LEU A 31 -8.60 -1.52 -0.21
CA LEU A 31 -7.47 -0.62 0.07
C LEU A 31 -7.70 0.68 -0.67
N GLN A 32 -7.74 1.79 0.07
CA GLN A 32 -7.89 3.13 -0.47
C GLN A 32 -6.75 4.02 -0.02
N LYS A 33 -6.15 4.76 -0.95
CA LYS A 33 -5.11 5.72 -0.64
C LYS A 33 -5.72 7.08 -0.32
N HIS A 34 -5.30 7.66 0.79
CA HIS A 34 -5.63 9.01 1.25
C HIS A 34 -4.36 9.85 1.40
N GLY A 35 -4.48 11.16 1.28
CA GLY A 35 -3.35 12.09 1.32
C GLY A 35 -2.53 12.20 0.04
N SER A 36 -1.48 13.01 0.10
CA SER A 36 -0.71 13.45 -1.06
C SER A 36 0.25 12.38 -1.58
N LYS A 37 1.09 12.77 -2.56
CA LYS A 37 2.22 11.94 -2.98
C LYS A 37 3.32 11.90 -1.91
N TYR A 38 3.48 12.96 -1.12
CA TYR A 38 4.49 13.10 -0.08
C TYR A 38 4.04 12.45 1.24
N GLY A 39 2.84 12.82 1.72
CA GLY A 39 2.25 12.33 2.96
C GLY A 39 0.89 11.67 2.70
N GLY A 40 0.88 10.35 2.52
CA GLY A 40 -0.35 9.61 2.29
C GLY A 40 -0.30 8.18 2.81
N TRP A 41 -1.47 7.66 3.16
CA TRP A 41 -1.65 6.35 3.79
C TRP A 41 -2.62 5.50 2.98
N VAL A 42 -2.44 4.19 3.03
CA VAL A 42 -3.39 3.23 2.47
C VAL A 42 -4.16 2.62 3.63
N ILE A 43 -5.47 2.81 3.64
CA ILE A 43 -6.36 2.38 4.72
C ILE A 43 -7.47 1.47 4.17
N ASP A 44 -8.10 0.71 5.06
CA ASP A 44 -9.34 0.00 4.79
C ASP A 44 -10.53 0.95 5.02
N PRO A 45 -11.20 1.44 3.96
CA PRO A 45 -12.28 2.41 4.08
C PRO A 45 -13.53 1.87 4.80
N THR A 46 -13.60 0.56 5.05
CA THR A 46 -14.69 -0.04 5.83
C THR A 46 -14.48 0.08 7.34
N SER A 47 -13.28 0.48 7.78
CA SER A 47 -12.90 0.59 9.19
C SER A 47 -12.65 2.02 9.67
N ILE A 48 -12.28 2.92 8.76
CA ILE A 48 -12.01 4.35 9.04
C ILE A 48 -12.73 5.16 7.96
N ASN A 49 -13.47 6.17 8.37
CA ASN A 49 -14.25 7.06 7.52
C ASN A 49 -14.28 8.50 8.07
N ALA A 50 -14.94 9.42 7.37
CA ALA A 50 -15.09 10.83 7.77
C ALA A 50 -15.68 11.05 9.18
N ASP A 51 -16.47 10.11 9.70
CA ASP A 51 -17.10 10.20 11.03
C ASP A 51 -16.18 9.68 12.15
N SER A 52 -15.00 9.15 11.81
CA SER A 52 -14.07 8.55 12.75
C SER A 52 -13.35 9.62 13.58
N ILE A 53 -13.17 9.36 14.88
CA ILE A 53 -12.32 10.21 15.73
C ILE A 53 -10.86 9.84 15.48
N VAL A 54 -10.11 10.74 14.84
CA VAL A 54 -8.70 10.53 14.50
C VAL A 54 -7.82 11.37 15.42
N TYR A 55 -6.84 10.72 16.06
CA TYR A 55 -5.76 11.43 16.75
C TYR A 55 -4.61 11.67 15.77
N SER A 56 -4.61 12.86 15.15
CA SER A 56 -3.64 13.23 14.14
C SER A 56 -2.45 13.99 14.74
N PHE A 57 -1.24 13.60 14.36
CA PHE A 57 0.00 14.29 14.69
C PHE A 57 0.93 14.23 13.48
N GLY A 58 1.61 15.34 13.20
CA GLY A 58 2.42 15.47 11.99
C GLY A 58 3.67 16.31 12.19
N VAL A 59 4.59 16.19 11.24
CA VAL A 59 5.77 17.04 11.10
C VAL A 59 5.70 17.67 9.71
N GLY A 60 5.88 18.99 9.63
CA GLY A 60 5.67 19.74 8.39
C GLY A 60 4.22 20.25 8.26
N GLU A 61 3.78 20.48 7.02
CA GLU A 61 2.55 21.22 6.71
C GLU A 61 1.52 20.42 5.89
N ASP A 62 1.81 19.16 5.56
CA ASP A 62 0.91 18.33 4.75
C ASP A 62 -0.18 17.66 5.60
N ILE A 63 -1.39 18.22 5.56
CA ILE A 63 -2.60 17.69 6.20
C ILE A 63 -3.58 17.06 5.19
N SER A 64 -3.10 16.71 3.99
CA SER A 64 -3.97 16.21 2.92
C SER A 64 -4.63 14.87 3.24
N PHE A 65 -4.07 14.08 4.16
CA PHE A 65 -4.71 12.87 4.66
C PHE A 65 -6.00 13.21 5.40
N ASP A 66 -5.92 14.09 6.39
CA ASP A 66 -7.01 14.54 7.25
C ASP A 66 -8.17 15.14 6.43
N LEU A 67 -7.84 15.90 5.39
CA LEU A 67 -8.84 16.50 4.48
C LEU A 67 -9.51 15.50 3.52
N SER A 68 -8.93 14.32 3.32
CA SER A 68 -9.39 13.35 2.31
C SER A 68 -10.24 12.22 2.88
N LEU A 69 -10.36 12.15 4.20
CA LEU A 69 -11.12 11.15 4.96
C LEU A 69 -12.62 11.49 4.98
#